data_AF-A0A961TY31-F1
#
_entry.id   AF-A0A961TY31-F1
#
_cell.length_a   1.000
_cell.length_b   1.000
_cell.length_c   1.000
_cell.angle_alpha   90.00
_cell.angle_beta   90.00
_cell.angle_gamma   90.00
#
_symmetry.space_group_name_H-M   'P 1'
#
loop_
_entity.id
_entity.type
_entity.pdbx_description
1 polymer ?
#
loop_
_entity_poly.entity_id
_entity_poly.type
_entity_poly.pdbx_seq_one_letter_code
_entity_poly.pdbx_strand_id
1 'polypeptide(L)'
;MRPPIAAGAIAGFVVLSVLVYVAGHSLVEPSIIIDAEDMPADYALSDDAEGNEADLSHLDHTGATSDQSDAGNSIDPSGYERIEPRAPLSELSLALPPPPKDPSEWEGTILHRAIAPSAGVIEAMGYHVTIDGVEPVAADTRCTYKGEEWQCGMRARTAFRGFLRGRSPTCKVPDEPPSEMISAKCHIGKKDLGEWLVSNGWARAVPAGPYAEASAKAEQVGRGIFGAPPGKGGLPELPESYPPLTATVRETPSIEILVPDASQSPSF
;
A
#
# COMPACT_ATOMS: atom_id res chain seq x y z
N MET A 1 22.04 58.92 -27.74
CA MET A 1 20.72 58.59 -28.34
C MET A 1 20.67 57.09 -28.59
N ARG A 2 19.80 56.36 -27.87
CA ARG A 2 19.52 54.92 -28.03
C ARG A 2 17.99 54.75 -27.93
N PRO A 3 17.34 53.98 -28.81
CA PRO A 3 15.88 53.83 -28.82
C PRO A 3 15.40 52.75 -27.83
N PRO A 4 14.12 52.79 -27.40
CA PRO A 4 13.58 51.90 -26.38
C PRO A 4 12.99 50.60 -26.98
N ILE A 5 13.67 49.47 -26.77
CA ILE A 5 13.16 48.11 -27.07
C ILE A 5 12.61 47.48 -25.78
N ALA A 6 11.66 48.16 -25.11
CA ALA A 6 11.09 47.65 -23.85
C ALA A 6 9.56 47.62 -23.82
N ALA A 7 8.88 48.07 -24.89
CA ALA A 7 7.41 48.14 -24.91
C ALA A 7 6.71 46.93 -25.57
N GLY A 8 7.43 46.06 -26.30
CA GLY A 8 6.82 44.96 -27.06
C GLY A 8 6.54 43.68 -26.28
N ALA A 9 7.30 43.39 -25.22
CA ALA A 9 7.24 42.10 -24.54
C ALA A 9 6.02 41.95 -23.61
N ILE A 10 5.55 43.04 -22.99
CA ILE A 10 4.46 43.01 -22.01
C ILE A 10 3.11 42.86 -22.74
N ALA A 11 2.92 43.51 -23.89
CA ALA A 11 1.71 43.37 -24.69
C ALA A 11 1.52 41.94 -25.22
N GLY A 12 2.61 41.27 -25.62
CA GLY A 12 2.55 39.88 -26.08
C GLY A 12 2.07 38.91 -25.01
N PHE A 13 2.53 39.08 -23.76
CA PHE A 13 2.15 38.21 -22.65
C PHE A 13 0.69 38.39 -22.22
N VAL A 14 0.17 39.63 -22.29
CA VAL A 14 -1.24 39.92 -21.98
C VAL A 14 -2.16 39.33 -23.05
N VAL A 15 -1.81 39.46 -24.34
CA VAL A 15 -2.60 38.86 -25.44
C VAL A 15 -2.59 37.34 -25.37
N LEU A 16 -1.44 36.72 -25.07
CA LEU A 16 -1.36 35.27 -24.90
C LEU A 16 -2.21 34.78 -23.72
N SER A 17 -2.17 35.50 -22.59
CA SER A 17 -2.97 35.17 -21.39
C SER A 17 -4.47 35.28 -21.66
N VAL A 18 -4.91 36.30 -22.40
CA VAL A 18 -6.33 36.46 -22.78
C VAL A 18 -6.78 35.36 -23.74
N LEU A 19 -5.94 34.97 -24.72
CA LEU A 19 -6.26 33.87 -25.64
C LEU A 19 -6.42 32.54 -24.92
N VAL A 20 -5.55 32.23 -23.94
CA VAL A 20 -5.68 31.02 -23.11
C VAL A 20 -6.95 31.07 -22.25
N TYR A 21 -7.32 32.23 -21.71
CA TYR A 21 -8.52 32.38 -20.89
C TYR A 21 -9.81 32.23 -21.71
N VAL A 22 -9.85 32.78 -22.94
CA VAL A 22 -11.01 32.65 -23.83
C VAL A 22 -11.14 31.24 -24.40
N ALA A 23 -10.04 30.55 -24.69
CA ALA A 23 -10.07 29.16 -25.17
C ALA A 23 -10.33 28.12 -24.05
N GLY A 24 -10.01 28.46 -22.79
CA GLY A 24 -10.12 27.55 -21.64
C GLY A 24 -11.54 27.21 -21.20
N HIS A 25 -12.58 27.86 -21.74
CA HIS A 25 -13.97 27.61 -21.32
C HIS A 25 -14.70 26.50 -22.10
N SER A 26 -14.01 25.79 -23.02
CA SER A 26 -14.62 24.75 -23.88
C SER A 26 -14.26 23.30 -23.54
N LEU A 27 -13.64 23.01 -22.39
CA LEU A 27 -13.47 21.62 -21.95
C LEU A 27 -14.72 21.16 -21.18
N VAL A 28 -15.79 20.89 -21.94
CA VAL A 28 -16.90 20.06 -21.48
C VAL A 28 -16.37 18.62 -21.42
N GLU A 29 -16.33 18.06 -20.22
CA GLU A 29 -16.08 16.64 -19.98
C GLU A 29 -17.13 15.82 -20.77
N PRO A 30 -16.75 14.91 -21.70
CA PRO A 30 -17.74 14.01 -22.26
C PRO A 30 -18.13 13.01 -21.17
N SER A 31 -19.30 13.21 -20.56
CA SER A 31 -19.95 12.15 -19.81
C SER A 31 -20.28 11.04 -20.80
N ILE A 32 -19.56 9.93 -20.72
CA ILE A 32 -19.87 8.72 -21.47
C ILE A 32 -21.20 8.19 -20.93
N ILE A 33 -22.28 8.46 -21.66
CA ILE A 33 -23.57 7.77 -21.50
C ILE A 33 -23.53 6.63 -22.50
N ILE A 34 -23.59 5.39 -22.01
CA ILE A 34 -23.75 4.22 -22.88
C ILE A 34 -25.26 4.10 -23.13
N ASP A 35 -25.71 4.50 -24.32
CA ASP A 35 -27.09 4.30 -24.76
C ASP A 35 -27.34 2.81 -25.04
N ALA A 36 -28.52 2.33 -24.65
CA ALA A 36 -28.90 0.92 -24.71
C ALA A 36 -29.10 0.38 -26.15
N GLU A 37 -28.93 1.22 -27.17
CA GLU A 37 -29.16 0.91 -28.58
C GLU A 37 -27.93 0.34 -29.30
N ASP A 38 -26.77 0.23 -28.63
CA ASP A 38 -25.52 -0.34 -29.19
C ASP A 38 -25.27 -1.80 -28.77
N MET A 39 -26.29 -2.50 -28.25
CA MET A 39 -26.21 -3.94 -27.98
C MET A 39 -26.57 -4.76 -29.24
N PRO A 40 -25.71 -5.69 -29.70
CA PRO A 40 -26.03 -6.57 -30.82
C PRO A 40 -27.26 -7.45 -30.48
N ALA A 41 -28.23 -7.47 -31.39
CA ALA A 41 -29.56 -8.09 -31.23
C ALA A 41 -29.59 -9.60 -31.53
N ASP A 42 -28.47 -10.28 -31.34
CA ASP A 42 -28.24 -11.66 -31.74
C ASP A 42 -27.89 -12.54 -30.53
N TYR A 43 -28.79 -12.52 -29.54
CA TYR A 43 -29.03 -13.66 -28.66
C TYR A 43 -30.45 -14.17 -28.89
N ALA A 44 -30.64 -14.87 -30.02
CA ALA A 44 -31.79 -15.74 -30.17
C ALA A 44 -31.56 -16.96 -29.27
N LEU A 45 -32.37 -17.07 -28.21
CA LEU A 45 -32.59 -18.35 -27.53
C LEU A 45 -33.13 -19.35 -28.57
N SER A 46 -32.32 -20.34 -28.91
CA SER A 46 -32.82 -21.53 -29.60
C SER A 46 -33.51 -22.43 -28.57
N ASP A 47 -34.83 -22.33 -28.52
CA ASP A 47 -35.73 -23.32 -27.92
C ASP A 47 -35.75 -24.56 -28.82
N ASP A 48 -34.85 -25.51 -28.60
CA ASP A 48 -34.99 -26.88 -29.14
C ASP A 48 -34.29 -27.85 -28.18
N ALA A 49 -34.97 -28.20 -27.10
CA ALA A 49 -34.67 -29.37 -26.29
C ALA A 49 -35.95 -30.21 -26.16
N GLU A 50 -36.22 -31.01 -27.18
CA GLU A 50 -37.14 -32.14 -27.07
C GLU A 50 -36.58 -33.11 -26.02
N GLY A 51 -37.27 -33.15 -24.89
CA GLY A 51 -37.01 -34.08 -23.80
C GLY A 51 -37.33 -35.51 -24.23
N ASN A 52 -36.45 -36.43 -23.81
CA ASN A 52 -36.88 -37.80 -23.55
C ASN A 52 -36.77 -38.02 -22.04
N GLU A 53 -37.92 -38.26 -21.43
CA GLU A 53 -38.11 -38.44 -20.00
C GLU A 53 -37.42 -39.73 -19.54
N ALA A 54 -36.50 -39.62 -18.58
CA ALA A 54 -36.09 -40.74 -17.75
C ALA A 54 -36.36 -40.36 -16.29
N ASP A 55 -37.42 -40.98 -15.79
CA ASP A 55 -37.89 -41.07 -14.41
C ASP A 55 -36.75 -41.15 -13.37
N LEU A 56 -36.66 -40.15 -12.51
CA LEU A 56 -35.79 -40.12 -11.33
C LEU A 56 -36.64 -39.93 -10.07
N SER A 57 -37.58 -40.84 -9.85
CA SER A 57 -38.30 -40.99 -8.59
C SER A 57 -37.74 -42.14 -7.73
N HIS A 58 -36.42 -42.21 -7.55
CA HIS A 58 -35.84 -42.98 -6.43
C HIS A 58 -34.35 -42.69 -6.21
N LEU A 59 -34.02 -41.76 -5.31
CA LEU A 59 -32.76 -41.83 -4.56
C LEU A 59 -33.04 -41.45 -3.11
N ASP A 60 -33.26 -42.50 -2.33
CA ASP A 60 -33.32 -42.52 -0.88
C ASP A 60 -31.97 -42.06 -0.32
N HIS A 61 -31.97 -41.01 0.51
CA HIS A 61 -30.77 -40.49 1.15
C HIS A 61 -30.56 -41.24 2.48
N THR A 62 -30.08 -42.49 2.39
CA THR A 62 -29.57 -43.20 3.57
C THR A 62 -28.08 -42.92 3.71
N GLY A 63 -27.74 -42.16 4.75
CA GLY A 63 -26.38 -41.77 5.10
C GLY A 63 -25.44 -42.96 5.27
N ALA A 64 -24.32 -42.90 4.57
CA ALA A 64 -23.12 -43.66 4.90
C ALA A 64 -22.20 -42.75 5.73
N THR A 65 -22.13 -43.05 7.01
CA THR A 65 -21.03 -42.63 7.90
C THR A 65 -19.72 -43.13 7.31
N SER A 66 -18.96 -42.24 6.66
CA SER A 66 -17.58 -42.53 6.29
C SER A 66 -16.71 -42.36 7.53
N ASP A 67 -16.24 -43.51 8.03
CA ASP A 67 -15.18 -43.67 9.03
C ASP A 67 -14.01 -42.73 8.68
N GLN A 68 -13.73 -41.78 9.57
CA GLN A 68 -12.61 -40.87 9.42
C GLN A 68 -11.35 -41.57 9.91
N SER A 69 -10.77 -42.41 9.06
CA SER A 69 -9.40 -42.89 9.27
C SER A 69 -8.42 -41.84 8.74
N ASP A 70 -7.68 -41.24 9.67
CA ASP A 70 -6.44 -40.49 9.46
C ASP A 70 -5.42 -41.35 8.69
N ALA A 71 -5.55 -41.41 7.38
CA ALA A 71 -4.51 -41.94 6.50
C ALA A 71 -3.66 -40.76 6.05
N GLY A 72 -2.59 -40.50 6.78
CA GLY A 72 -1.51 -39.65 6.31
C GLY A 72 -1.04 -40.15 4.94
N ASN A 73 -1.43 -39.43 3.89
CA ASN A 73 -1.03 -39.75 2.52
C ASN A 73 0.45 -39.38 2.37
N SER A 74 1.35 -40.26 2.80
CA SER A 74 2.77 -40.14 2.48
C SER A 74 2.94 -40.44 1.00
N ILE A 75 3.02 -39.38 0.19
CA ILE A 75 3.39 -39.50 -1.20
C ILE A 75 4.84 -39.98 -1.25
N ASP A 76 5.05 -41.23 -1.64
CA ASP A 76 6.38 -41.81 -1.85
C ASP A 76 7.03 -41.15 -3.08
N PRO A 77 8.07 -40.32 -2.92
CA PRO A 77 8.67 -39.59 -4.04
C PRO A 77 9.46 -40.50 -4.99
N SER A 78 9.72 -41.76 -4.63
CA SER A 78 10.57 -42.67 -5.40
C SER A 78 9.89 -43.27 -6.64
N GLY A 79 8.56 -43.07 -6.79
CA GLY A 79 7.77 -43.56 -7.92
C GLY A 79 7.48 -42.52 -9.03
N TYR A 80 7.99 -41.28 -8.92
CA TYR A 80 7.71 -40.23 -9.88
C TYR A 80 8.91 -39.92 -10.76
N GLU A 81 8.75 -40.13 -12.06
CA GLU A 81 9.71 -39.70 -13.06
C GLU A 81 9.33 -38.31 -13.58
N ARG A 82 10.28 -37.35 -13.52
CA ARG A 82 10.08 -36.03 -14.14
C ARG A 82 10.13 -36.19 -15.66
N ILE A 83 8.96 -36.08 -16.29
CA ILE A 83 8.85 -35.99 -17.74
C ILE A 83 9.31 -34.59 -18.18
N GLU A 84 10.03 -34.53 -19.30
CA GLU A 84 10.42 -33.26 -19.92
C GLU A 84 9.20 -32.38 -20.22
N PRO A 85 9.31 -31.05 -20.09
CA PRO A 85 8.23 -30.13 -20.43
C PRO A 85 7.74 -30.39 -21.87
N ARG A 86 6.43 -30.64 -22.01
CA ARG A 86 5.80 -30.73 -23.34
C ARG A 86 6.09 -29.46 -24.15
N ALA A 87 6.27 -29.64 -25.46
CA ALA A 87 6.36 -28.51 -26.37
C ALA A 87 5.11 -27.60 -26.24
N PRO A 88 5.25 -26.28 -26.45
CA PRO A 88 4.11 -25.38 -26.49
C PRO A 88 3.14 -25.82 -27.59
N LEU A 89 1.85 -25.55 -27.40
CA LEU A 89 0.80 -25.93 -28.36
C LEU A 89 0.93 -25.19 -29.70
N SER A 90 1.66 -24.08 -29.74
CA SER A 90 1.99 -23.32 -30.94
C SER A 90 3.16 -22.36 -30.69
N GLU A 91 3.77 -21.85 -31.75
CA GLU A 91 4.80 -20.78 -31.69
C GLU A 91 4.27 -19.49 -31.05
N LEU A 92 2.97 -19.22 -31.14
CA LEU A 92 2.33 -18.07 -30.49
C LEU A 92 2.27 -18.22 -28.96
N SER A 93 2.39 -19.46 -28.47
CA SER A 93 2.43 -19.76 -27.04
C SER A 93 3.85 -19.71 -26.47
N LEU A 94 4.86 -19.39 -27.29
CA LEU A 94 6.19 -19.12 -26.79
C LEU A 94 6.18 -17.81 -26.01
N ALA A 95 6.64 -17.86 -24.76
CA ALA A 95 6.89 -16.65 -24.00
C ALA A 95 7.93 -15.80 -24.74
N LEU A 96 7.60 -14.54 -25.03
CA LEU A 96 8.60 -13.61 -25.52
C LEU A 96 9.73 -13.52 -24.49
N PRO A 97 11.00 -13.38 -24.94
CA PRO A 97 12.09 -13.09 -24.02
C PRO A 97 11.72 -11.86 -23.17
N PRO A 98 12.05 -11.85 -21.87
CA PRO A 98 11.74 -10.73 -21.02
C PRO A 98 12.34 -9.46 -21.65
N PRO A 99 11.61 -8.33 -21.60
CA PRO A 99 12.15 -7.08 -22.11
C PRO A 99 13.50 -6.78 -21.43
N PRO A 100 14.45 -6.16 -22.15
CA PRO A 100 15.71 -5.77 -21.54
C PRO A 100 15.44 -4.90 -20.32
N LYS A 101 16.19 -5.13 -19.24
CA LYS A 101 16.08 -4.30 -18.03
C LYS A 101 16.28 -2.85 -18.43
N ASP A 102 15.31 -2.02 -18.07
CA ASP A 102 15.40 -0.60 -18.33
C ASP A 102 16.64 -0.05 -17.60
N PRO A 103 17.51 0.74 -18.24
CA PRO A 103 18.63 1.38 -17.56
C PRO A 103 18.19 2.37 -16.46
N SER A 104 16.87 2.62 -16.36
CA SER A 104 16.26 3.36 -15.25
C SER A 104 15.95 2.53 -14.00
N GLU A 105 16.07 1.20 -14.06
CA GLU A 105 16.00 0.35 -12.86
C GLU A 105 17.24 0.63 -11.99
N TRP A 106 16.99 1.28 -10.86
CA TRP A 106 18.00 1.60 -9.86
C TRP A 106 18.60 0.32 -9.25
N GLU A 107 19.93 0.22 -9.21
CA GLU A 107 20.63 -0.89 -8.55
C GLU A 107 20.43 -0.86 -7.03
N GLY A 108 19.89 -1.95 -6.48
CA GLY A 108 19.76 -2.12 -5.04
C GLY A 108 18.94 -3.34 -4.63
N THR A 109 18.88 -3.58 -3.34
CA THR A 109 18.13 -4.68 -2.73
C THR A 109 16.70 -4.23 -2.45
N ILE A 110 15.71 -5.02 -2.88
CA ILE A 110 14.31 -4.77 -2.59
C ILE A 110 14.03 -5.18 -1.14
N LEU A 111 13.68 -4.20 -0.29
CA LEU A 111 13.35 -4.42 1.10
C LEU A 111 11.86 -4.69 1.27
N HIS A 112 11.48 -5.97 1.28
CA HIS A 112 10.09 -6.36 1.45
C HIS A 112 9.58 -6.07 2.86
N ARG A 113 8.30 -5.69 2.95
CA ARG A 113 7.60 -5.39 4.22
C ARG A 113 8.31 -4.32 5.05
N ALA A 114 8.84 -3.29 4.38
CA ALA A 114 9.42 -2.10 5.02
C ALA A 114 8.46 -1.46 6.04
N ILE A 115 8.93 -1.34 7.28
CA ILE A 115 8.26 -0.64 8.37
C ILE A 115 9.03 0.65 8.67
N ALA A 116 8.33 1.77 8.84
CA ALA A 116 8.94 3.02 9.26
C ALA A 116 8.73 3.25 10.77
N PRO A 117 9.76 3.04 11.63
CA PRO A 117 9.69 3.40 13.05
C PRO A 117 9.64 4.93 13.27
N SER A 118 10.23 5.71 12.37
CA SER A 118 10.24 7.17 12.38
C SER A 118 10.30 7.70 10.93
N ALA A 119 10.16 9.01 10.71
CA ALA A 119 10.33 9.55 9.36
C ALA A 119 11.82 9.55 8.99
N GLY A 120 12.17 8.97 7.84
CA GLY A 120 13.58 8.84 7.43
C GLY A 120 14.29 7.58 7.94
N VAL A 121 13.59 6.66 8.60
CA VAL A 121 14.13 5.34 8.99
C VAL A 121 13.21 4.22 8.51
N ILE A 122 13.80 3.14 8.00
CA ILE A 122 13.13 1.93 7.54
C ILE A 122 13.77 0.71 8.20
N GLU A 123 12.91 -0.22 8.63
CA GLU A 123 13.28 -1.54 9.10
C GLU A 123 12.65 -2.61 8.21
N ALA A 124 13.46 -3.49 7.63
CA ALA A 124 13.00 -4.62 6.84
C ALA A 124 14.10 -5.66 6.67
N MET A 125 13.73 -6.95 6.70
CA MET A 125 14.64 -8.07 6.39
C MET A 125 15.94 -8.06 7.21
N GLY A 126 15.89 -7.57 8.46
CA GLY A 126 17.05 -7.42 9.34
C GLY A 126 17.86 -6.14 9.13
N TYR A 127 17.58 -5.37 8.07
CA TYR A 127 18.22 -4.07 7.85
C TYR A 127 17.54 -2.99 8.70
N HIS A 128 18.37 -2.14 9.33
CA HIS A 128 17.98 -0.88 9.95
C HIS A 128 18.57 0.28 9.13
N VAL A 129 17.76 0.89 8.27
CA VAL A 129 18.20 1.85 7.27
C VAL A 129 17.73 3.26 7.62
N THR A 130 18.66 4.18 7.79
CA THR A 130 18.40 5.62 7.70
C THR A 130 18.48 6.05 6.23
N ILE A 131 17.52 6.87 5.79
CA ILE A 131 17.52 7.42 4.44
C ILE A 131 18.67 8.41 4.31
N ASP A 132 19.51 8.21 3.29
CA ASP A 132 20.68 9.05 3.05
C ASP A 132 20.28 10.49 2.66
N GLY A 133 21.06 11.47 3.13
CA GLY A 133 20.87 12.89 2.81
C GLY A 133 19.73 13.60 3.53
N VAL A 134 19.02 12.93 4.45
CA VAL A 134 17.98 13.54 5.29
C VAL A 134 18.31 13.42 6.77
N GLU A 135 17.78 14.33 7.58
CA GLU A 135 17.77 14.25 9.03
C GLU A 135 16.48 13.56 9.49
N PRO A 136 16.54 12.33 10.03
CA PRO A 136 15.35 11.62 10.47
C PRO A 136 14.60 12.36 11.57
N VAL A 137 13.27 12.32 11.53
CA VAL A 137 12.41 12.91 12.56
C VAL A 137 11.91 11.80 13.47
N ALA A 138 12.41 11.76 14.71
CA ALA A 138 12.00 10.79 15.71
C ALA A 138 10.49 10.86 15.97
N ALA A 139 9.87 9.72 16.26
CA ALA A 139 8.41 9.63 16.38
C ALA A 139 7.85 10.50 17.52
N ASP A 140 8.61 10.71 18.58
CA ASP A 140 8.27 11.51 19.76
C ASP A 140 8.63 13.01 19.61
N THR A 141 9.20 13.42 18.47
CA THR A 141 9.58 14.81 18.23
C THR A 141 8.35 15.73 18.29
N ARG A 142 8.50 16.84 19.03
CA ARG A 142 7.52 17.92 19.10
C ARG A 142 8.02 19.12 18.31
N CYS A 143 7.12 19.78 17.61
CA CYS A 143 7.39 21.00 16.87
C CYS A 143 6.53 22.13 17.43
N THR A 144 7.02 23.36 17.30
CA THR A 144 6.30 24.56 17.71
C THR A 144 5.85 25.34 16.48
N TYR A 145 4.56 25.62 16.36
CA TYR A 145 4.00 26.46 15.31
C TYR A 145 3.14 27.56 15.94
N LYS A 146 3.51 28.83 15.74
CA LYS A 146 2.84 30.00 16.33
C LYS A 146 2.62 29.89 17.85
N GLY A 147 3.56 29.27 18.57
CA GLY A 147 3.51 29.09 20.02
C GLY A 147 2.76 27.83 20.48
N GLU A 148 2.12 27.08 19.57
CA GLU A 148 1.50 25.79 19.89
C GLU A 148 2.48 24.65 19.63
N GLU A 149 2.72 23.82 20.65
CA GLU A 149 3.47 22.57 20.51
C GLU A 149 2.58 21.43 20.03
N TRP A 150 3.07 20.64 19.07
CA TRP A 150 2.34 19.50 18.55
C TRP A 150 3.27 18.33 18.19
N GLN A 151 2.69 17.13 18.13
CA GLN A 151 3.42 15.87 17.88
C GLN A 151 3.73 15.69 16.38
N CYS A 152 4.62 16.54 15.86
CA CYS A 152 5.00 16.51 14.46
C CYS A 152 5.72 15.21 14.06
N GLY A 153 6.49 14.60 14.97
CA GLY A 153 7.17 13.33 14.73
C GLY A 153 6.20 12.18 14.45
N MET A 154 5.13 12.06 15.24
CA MET A 154 4.05 11.09 15.03
C MET A 154 3.38 11.29 13.67
N ARG A 155 3.17 12.56 13.27
CA ARG A 155 2.57 12.89 11.98
C ARG A 155 3.50 12.55 10.82
N ALA A 156 4.79 12.89 10.93
CA ALA A 156 5.82 12.59 9.93
C ALA A 156 5.98 11.08 9.74
N ARG A 157 6.08 10.30 10.83
CA ARG A 157 6.09 8.83 10.79
C ARG A 157 4.85 8.29 10.09
N THR A 158 3.67 8.81 10.42
CA THR A 158 2.41 8.38 9.81
C THR A 158 2.38 8.65 8.31
N ALA A 159 2.82 9.83 7.89
CA ALA A 159 2.93 10.17 6.48
C ALA A 159 3.91 9.24 5.74
N PHE A 160 5.08 8.97 6.34
CA PHE A 160 6.07 8.08 5.75
C PHE A 160 5.58 6.63 5.66
N ARG A 161 4.91 6.11 6.71
CA ARG A 161 4.24 4.79 6.66
C ARG A 161 3.16 4.74 5.58
N GLY A 162 2.40 5.82 5.40
CA GLY A 162 1.44 5.94 4.29
C GLY A 162 2.12 5.90 2.92
N PHE A 163 3.29 6.53 2.79
CA PHE A 163 4.09 6.49 1.58
C PHE A 163 4.71 5.11 1.31
N LEU A 164 5.05 4.33 2.34
CA LEU A 164 5.54 2.96 2.14
C LEU A 164 4.42 1.93 1.92
N ARG A 165 3.15 2.28 2.21
CA ARG A 165 2.03 1.33 2.22
C ARG A 165 1.91 0.56 0.91
N GLY A 166 1.96 -0.78 1.01
CA GLY A 166 1.78 -1.71 -0.11
C GLY A 166 2.95 -1.72 -1.11
N ARG A 167 4.09 -1.11 -0.77
CA ARG A 167 5.24 -0.94 -1.66
C ARG A 167 6.51 -1.43 -0.96
N SER A 168 7.45 -1.97 -1.74
CA SER A 168 8.78 -2.36 -1.26
C SER A 168 9.81 -1.37 -1.80
N PRO A 169 10.49 -0.60 -0.94
CA PRO A 169 11.56 0.27 -1.39
C PRO A 169 12.77 -0.56 -1.84
N THR A 170 13.44 -0.09 -2.89
CA THR A 170 14.73 -0.60 -3.34
C THR A 170 15.81 0.29 -2.74
N CYS A 171 16.68 -0.28 -1.91
CA CYS A 171 17.73 0.46 -1.20
C CYS A 171 19.11 -0.05 -1.58
N LYS A 172 20.09 0.85 -1.64
CA LYS A 172 21.49 0.48 -1.86
C LYS A 172 22.12 0.06 -0.52
N VAL A 173 21.98 -1.22 -0.17
CA VAL A 173 22.47 -1.84 1.07
C VAL A 173 23.46 -2.97 0.73
N PRO A 174 24.32 -3.40 1.67
CA PRO A 174 25.15 -4.60 1.49
C PRO A 174 24.31 -5.87 1.29
N ASP A 175 24.94 -6.96 0.84
CA ASP A 175 24.26 -8.24 0.58
C ASP A 175 23.68 -8.88 1.85
N GLU A 176 24.37 -8.69 2.98
CA GLU A 176 23.95 -9.18 4.30
C GLU A 176 23.63 -8.00 5.24
N PRO A 177 22.56 -8.10 6.05
CA PRO A 177 22.17 -7.03 6.96
C PRO A 177 23.18 -6.89 8.10
N PRO A 178 23.77 -5.70 8.29
CA PRO A 178 24.62 -5.45 9.45
C PRO A 178 23.77 -5.30 10.71
N SER A 179 24.38 -5.52 11.88
CA SER A 179 23.71 -5.34 13.19
C SER A 179 23.50 -3.86 13.54
N GLU A 180 24.21 -2.96 12.87
CA GLU A 180 24.16 -1.52 13.11
C GLU A 180 23.26 -0.80 12.09
N MET A 181 22.89 0.43 12.42
CA MET A 181 22.10 1.27 11.53
C MET A 181 22.97 1.80 10.39
N ILE A 182 22.48 1.67 9.15
CA ILE A 182 23.19 2.14 7.95
C ILE A 182 22.46 3.29 7.29
N SER A 183 23.23 4.21 6.66
CA SER A 183 22.67 5.23 5.78
C SER A 183 22.64 4.72 4.34
N ALA A 184 21.48 4.76 3.68
CA ALA A 184 21.36 4.30 2.30
C ALA A 184 20.38 5.14 1.47
N LYS A 185 20.67 5.24 0.17
CA LYS A 185 19.72 5.78 -0.82
C LYS A 185 18.66 4.74 -1.13
N CYS A 186 17.39 5.16 -1.11
CA CYS A 186 16.25 4.29 -1.34
C CYS A 186 15.25 4.91 -2.32
N HIS A 187 14.64 4.06 -3.15
CA HIS A 187 13.65 4.44 -4.15
C HIS A 187 12.40 3.57 -4.08
N ILE A 188 11.25 4.12 -4.48
CA ILE A 188 10.03 3.36 -4.81
C ILE A 188 9.69 3.66 -6.26
N GLY A 189 9.92 2.67 -7.13
CA GLY A 189 9.90 2.89 -8.57
C GLY A 189 10.86 4.02 -8.95
N LYS A 190 10.32 5.10 -9.55
CA LYS A 190 11.10 6.29 -9.97
C LYS A 190 11.16 7.40 -8.91
N LYS A 191 10.63 7.18 -7.69
CA LYS A 191 10.56 8.20 -6.64
C LYS A 191 11.68 8.01 -5.64
N ASP A 192 12.51 9.03 -5.47
CA ASP A 192 13.52 9.11 -4.40
C ASP A 192 12.82 9.34 -3.05
N LEU A 193 13.13 8.50 -2.05
CA LEU A 193 12.52 8.59 -0.72
C LEU A 193 12.99 9.82 0.06
N GLY A 194 14.27 10.17 -0.05
CA GLY A 194 14.84 11.33 0.61
C GLY A 194 14.26 12.62 0.05
N GLU A 195 14.18 12.72 -1.28
CA GLU A 195 13.52 13.86 -1.93
C GLU A 195 12.05 13.95 -1.53
N TRP A 196 11.32 12.83 -1.51
CA TRP A 196 9.91 12.82 -1.10
C TRP A 196 9.73 13.27 0.35
N LEU A 197 10.56 12.79 1.28
CA LEU A 197 10.51 13.18 2.69
C LEU A 197 10.70 14.68 2.85
N VAL A 198 11.75 15.23 2.23
CA VAL A 198 12.13 16.63 2.37
C VAL A 198 11.13 17.56 1.65
N SER A 199 10.76 17.25 0.41
CA SER A 199 9.84 18.08 -0.38
C SER A 199 8.42 18.17 0.22
N ASN A 200 8.01 17.17 0.99
CA ASN A 200 6.75 17.16 1.73
C ASN A 200 6.88 17.69 3.16
N GLY A 201 8.08 18.09 3.59
CA GLY A 201 8.35 18.62 4.93
C GLY A 201 8.26 17.57 6.03
N TRP A 202 8.50 16.28 5.74
CA TRP A 202 8.52 15.21 6.74
C TRP A 202 9.93 14.90 7.28
N ALA A 203 10.95 15.55 6.74
CA ALA A 203 12.33 15.56 7.24
C ALA A 203 13.03 16.86 6.80
N ARG A 204 14.12 17.23 7.49
CA ARG A 204 15.08 18.22 6.98
C ARG A 204 16.11 17.53 6.09
N ALA A 205 16.67 18.26 5.14
CA ALA A 205 17.86 17.79 4.43
C ALA A 205 19.11 18.02 5.28
N VAL A 206 20.10 17.14 5.14
CA VAL A 206 21.45 17.42 5.66
C VAL A 206 21.99 18.69 4.98
N PRO A 207 22.66 19.61 5.70
CA PRO A 207 23.21 20.83 5.12
C PRO A 207 24.12 20.56 3.92
N ALA A 208 23.96 21.34 2.85
CA ALA A 208 24.68 21.17 1.58
C ALA A 208 24.51 19.79 0.91
N GLY A 209 23.51 19.01 1.31
CA GLY A 209 23.12 17.76 0.67
C GLY A 209 22.28 17.94 -0.58
N PRO A 210 21.95 16.83 -1.29
CA PRO A 210 21.21 16.87 -2.55
C PRO A 210 19.79 17.44 -2.43
N TYR A 211 19.21 17.45 -1.23
CA TYR A 211 17.84 17.91 -0.98
C TYR A 211 17.76 19.30 -0.32
N ALA A 212 18.88 20.03 -0.22
CA ALA A 212 18.93 21.32 0.49
C ALA A 212 17.90 22.33 -0.05
N GLU A 213 17.80 22.47 -1.37
CA GLU A 213 16.82 23.37 -2.00
C GLU A 213 15.37 22.94 -1.75
N ALA A 214 15.10 21.63 -1.80
CA ALA A 214 13.78 21.08 -1.50
C ALA A 214 13.38 21.35 -0.04
N SER A 215 14.34 21.27 0.90
CA SER A 215 14.12 21.55 2.32
C SER A 215 13.76 23.01 2.52
N ALA A 216 14.56 23.92 1.95
CA ALA A 216 14.31 25.37 2.03
C ALA A 216 12.92 25.73 1.47
N LYS A 217 12.52 25.12 0.36
CA LYS A 217 11.19 25.33 -0.22
C LYS A 217 10.08 24.81 0.71
N ALA A 218 10.23 23.60 1.25
CA ALA A 218 9.25 23.02 2.18
C ALA A 218 9.08 23.86 3.45
N GLU A 219 10.18 24.40 3.97
CA GLU A 219 10.19 25.35 5.10
C GLU A 219 9.47 26.65 4.74
N GLN A 220 9.81 27.26 3.60
CA GLN A 220 9.22 28.53 3.15
C GLN A 220 7.70 28.43 3.00
N VAL A 221 7.20 27.32 2.47
CA VAL A 221 5.76 27.11 2.28
C VAL A 221 5.07 26.46 3.49
N GLY A 222 5.79 26.20 4.59
CA GLY A 222 5.24 25.61 5.81
C GLY A 222 4.66 24.22 5.61
N ARG A 223 5.38 23.32 4.94
CA ARG A 223 4.95 21.92 4.74
C ARG A 223 5.31 21.04 5.93
N GLY A 224 4.49 20.02 6.17
CA GLY A 224 4.75 18.97 7.15
C GLY A 224 5.11 19.51 8.54
N ILE A 225 6.30 19.17 9.03
CA ILE A 225 6.81 19.57 10.35
C ILE A 225 7.02 21.08 10.49
N PHE A 226 7.12 21.81 9.38
CA PHE A 226 7.27 23.27 9.34
C PHE A 226 5.93 24.01 9.32
N GLY A 227 4.83 23.28 9.15
CA GLY A 227 3.48 23.81 8.99
C GLY A 227 2.67 23.88 10.27
N ALA A 228 1.42 24.30 10.09
CA ALA A 228 0.43 24.30 11.15
C ALA A 228 0.12 22.87 11.61
N PRO A 229 -0.17 22.65 12.90
CA PRO A 229 -0.67 21.38 13.37
C PRO A 229 -1.95 21.00 12.60
N PRO A 230 -2.19 19.71 12.35
CA PRO A 230 -3.46 19.28 11.79
C PRO A 230 -4.58 19.73 12.72
N GLY A 231 -5.65 20.32 12.17
CA GLY A 231 -6.81 20.68 12.97
C GLY A 231 -7.35 19.45 13.71
N LYS A 232 -7.86 19.65 14.93
CA LYS A 232 -8.58 18.64 15.72
C LYS A 232 -9.95 18.31 15.10
N GLY A 233 -9.97 18.00 13.81
CA GLY A 233 -11.20 17.89 13.03
C GLY A 233 -12.15 16.85 13.60
N GLY A 234 -13.31 17.29 14.06
CA GLY A 234 -14.53 16.50 14.21
C GLY A 234 -14.55 15.42 15.29
N LEU A 235 -13.47 15.23 16.05
CA LEU A 235 -13.52 14.33 17.21
C LEU A 235 -14.21 15.08 18.35
N PRO A 236 -15.36 14.59 18.87
CA PRO A 236 -15.93 15.13 20.08
C PRO A 236 -14.88 15.02 21.19
N GLU A 237 -14.76 16.07 21.99
CA GLU A 237 -13.95 16.04 23.20
C GLU A 237 -14.42 14.84 24.02
N LEU A 238 -13.52 13.87 24.24
CA LEU A 238 -13.86 12.70 25.04
C LEU A 238 -14.27 13.21 26.42
N PRO A 239 -15.38 12.71 26.99
CA PRO A 239 -15.79 13.16 28.32
C PRO A 239 -14.65 12.87 29.30
N GLU A 240 -14.27 13.89 30.10
CA GLU A 240 -13.20 13.80 31.09
C GLU A 240 -13.43 12.68 32.12
N SER A 241 -14.67 12.21 32.24
CA SER A 241 -15.04 11.04 33.02
C SER A 241 -15.97 10.14 32.22
N TYR A 242 -15.59 8.87 32.13
CA TYR A 242 -16.55 7.83 31.77
C TYR A 242 -17.35 7.50 33.03
N PRO A 243 -18.70 7.46 32.97
CA PRO A 243 -19.47 6.94 34.09
C PRO A 243 -19.00 5.52 34.39
N PRO A 244 -19.02 5.08 35.66
CA PRO A 244 -18.61 3.73 36.01
C PRO A 244 -19.40 2.75 35.16
N LEU A 245 -18.70 1.88 34.44
CA LEU A 245 -19.32 0.81 33.68
C LEU A 245 -20.11 -0.04 34.68
N THR A 246 -21.43 0.12 34.68
CA THR A 246 -22.32 -0.78 35.41
C THR A 246 -22.29 -2.08 34.62
N ALA A 247 -21.34 -2.94 34.95
CA ALA A 247 -21.30 -4.29 34.41
C ALA A 247 -22.58 -4.98 34.85
N THR A 248 -23.60 -5.01 33.99
CA THR A 248 -24.67 -5.98 34.13
C THR A 248 -24.05 -7.33 33.79
N VAL A 249 -23.59 -8.03 34.83
CA VAL A 249 -23.28 -9.45 34.72
C VAL A 249 -24.57 -10.11 34.24
N ARG A 250 -24.64 -10.47 32.95
CA ARG A 250 -25.61 -11.47 32.51
C ARG A 250 -25.18 -12.74 33.22
N GLU A 251 -26.01 -13.21 34.14
CA GLU A 251 -25.91 -14.57 34.66
C GLU A 251 -25.86 -15.51 33.45
N THR A 252 -24.65 -15.99 33.17
CA THR A 252 -24.46 -17.05 32.20
C THR A 252 -24.83 -18.31 32.99
N PRO A 253 -25.86 -19.08 32.59
CA PRO A 253 -26.16 -20.31 33.30
C PRO A 253 -24.91 -21.19 33.25
N SER A 254 -24.42 -21.56 34.44
CA SER A 254 -23.27 -22.43 34.61
C SER A 254 -23.50 -23.72 33.83
N ILE A 255 -22.74 -23.93 32.77
CA ILE A 255 -22.58 -25.26 32.20
C ILE A 255 -21.80 -26.05 33.25
N GLU A 256 -22.45 -27.00 33.91
CA GLU A 256 -21.78 -28.03 34.71
C GLU A 256 -20.84 -28.81 33.77
N ILE A 257 -19.56 -28.49 33.84
CA ILE A 257 -18.52 -29.30 33.23
C ILE A 257 -18.40 -30.54 34.10
N LEU A 258 -18.94 -31.65 33.61
CA LEU A 258 -18.81 -32.96 34.24
C LEU A 258 -17.32 -33.37 34.17
N VAL A 259 -16.60 -33.20 35.28
CA VAL A 259 -15.22 -33.67 35.41
C VAL A 259 -15.28 -35.18 35.70
N PRO A 260 -14.69 -36.06 34.88
CA PRO A 260 -14.65 -37.48 35.19
C PRO A 260 -13.70 -37.74 36.36
N ASP A 261 -14.20 -38.50 37.34
CA ASP A 261 -13.51 -38.87 38.58
C ASP A 261 -12.34 -39.83 38.30
N ALA A 262 -11.12 -39.37 38.59
CA ALA A 262 -9.90 -40.17 38.55
C ALA A 262 -9.75 -40.97 39.84
N SER A 263 -10.63 -41.96 40.06
CA SER A 263 -10.49 -42.92 41.17
C SER A 263 -11.33 -44.18 40.96
N GLN A 264 -10.95 -45.02 39.99
CA GLN A 264 -11.25 -46.44 40.08
C GLN A 264 -10.35 -47.28 39.18
N SER A 265 -9.29 -47.83 39.77
CA SER A 265 -8.69 -49.07 39.30
C SER A 265 -9.65 -50.23 39.61
N PRO A 266 -9.77 -51.21 38.71
CA PRO A 266 -9.80 -52.59 39.17
C PRO A 266 -8.81 -53.47 38.41
N SER A 267 -8.20 -54.35 39.19
CA SER A 267 -7.44 -55.52 38.77
C SER A 267 -8.26 -56.46 37.89
N PHE A 268 -7.66 -56.97 36.81
CA PHE A 268 -7.41 -58.40 36.53
C PHE A 268 -6.55 -58.53 35.28
#